data_AF-A0A9N9E9J4-F1
#
_entry.id   AF-A0A9N9E9J4-F1
#
_cell.length_a   1.000
_cell.length_b   1.000
_cell.length_c   1.000
_cell.angle_alpha   90.00
_cell.angle_beta   90.00
_cell.angle_gamma   90.00
#
_symmetry.space_group_name_H-M   'P 1'
#
loop_
_entity.id
_entity.type
_entity.pdbx_description
1 polymer ?
#
loop_
_entity_poly.entity_id
_entity_poly.type
_entity_poly.pdbx_seq_one_letter_code
_entity_poly.pdbx_strand_id
1 'polypeptide(L)'
;VSDGVEFYVAAASSEVQQDAEASGAWHDLVNAGAKVLPAGCGPCIGLGTGLLRDGEVGISATNRNFKGRMGSPNALAYLASPAVVAASAIAGKIADPATFSKSFEHASYAESPRISIVSTQTSNKPAVTEIKPVISGFPESIKAELLFCHADNLNTDAIYPGKYTYVDDLTPDQMAKVVMENYDPKFVDLVQQGDILVGGFNFGSGSSREQAATAIKAAGINLLLAGSFSETFKRN
;
A
#
# COMPACT_ATOMS: atom_id res chain seq x y z
N VAL A 1 -3.06 24.89 11.93
CA VAL A 1 -3.09 24.32 10.57
C VAL A 1 -3.52 25.43 9.62
N SER A 2 -2.93 25.54 8.43
CA SER A 2 -3.29 26.59 7.45
C SER A 2 -4.71 26.41 6.93
N ASP A 3 -5.36 27.51 6.54
CA ASP A 3 -6.64 27.47 5.84
C ASP A 3 -6.53 26.63 4.55
N GLY A 4 -7.55 25.82 4.29
CA GLY A 4 -7.60 24.91 3.15
C GLY A 4 -6.78 23.62 3.31
N VAL A 5 -6.12 23.40 4.44
CA VAL A 5 -5.40 22.14 4.74
C VAL A 5 -6.20 21.25 5.68
N GLU A 6 -6.30 19.98 5.29
CA GLU A 6 -6.84 18.91 6.11
C GLU A 6 -5.68 18.13 6.75
N PHE A 7 -5.45 18.31 8.06
CA PHE A 7 -4.39 17.61 8.79
C PHE A 7 -4.97 16.48 9.63
N TYR A 8 -4.54 15.24 9.37
CA TYR A 8 -5.01 14.06 10.09
C TYR A 8 -3.90 13.44 10.93
N VAL A 9 -4.25 12.93 12.12
CA VAL A 9 -3.34 12.17 12.99
C VAL A 9 -3.99 10.86 13.41
N ALA A 10 -3.23 9.77 13.33
CA ALA A 10 -3.60 8.45 13.81
C ALA A 10 -2.43 7.89 14.63
N ALA A 11 -2.71 7.35 15.81
CA ALA A 11 -1.70 6.63 16.57
C ALA A 11 -1.43 5.24 15.94
N ALA A 12 -0.23 4.70 16.17
CA ALA A 12 0.12 3.36 15.72
C ALA A 12 -0.66 2.26 16.46
N SER A 13 -1.03 2.52 17.73
CA SER A 13 -1.85 1.66 18.57
C SER A 13 -2.56 2.49 19.65
N SER A 14 -3.49 1.86 20.37
CA SER A 14 -4.17 2.49 21.50
C SER A 14 -3.20 2.88 22.62
N GLU A 15 -2.17 2.07 22.86
CA GLU A 15 -1.11 2.35 23.86
C GLU A 15 -0.30 3.58 23.46
N VAL A 16 0.13 3.66 22.19
CA VAL A 16 0.85 4.84 21.68
C VAL A 16 0.00 6.10 21.75
N GLN A 17 -1.32 5.98 21.54
CA GLN A 17 -2.23 7.10 21.71
C GLN A 17 -2.28 7.56 23.16
N GLN A 18 -2.43 6.63 24.11
CA GLN A 18 -2.45 6.94 25.54
C GLN A 18 -1.15 7.62 25.99
N ASP A 19 0.00 7.16 25.50
CA ASP A 19 1.31 7.78 25.79
C ASP A 19 1.38 9.23 25.23
N ALA A 20 0.88 9.45 24.02
CA ALA A 20 0.82 10.78 23.40
C ALA A 20 -0.16 11.72 24.11
N GLU A 21 -1.29 11.20 24.61
CA GLU A 21 -2.26 11.94 25.42
C GLU A 21 -1.67 12.33 26.77
N ALA A 22 -1.03 11.37 27.46
CA ALA A 22 -0.41 11.57 28.77
C ALA A 22 0.75 12.58 28.74
N SER A 23 1.52 12.61 27.65
CA SER A 23 2.60 13.59 27.46
C SER A 23 2.11 14.99 27.04
N GLY A 24 0.82 15.15 26.72
CA GLY A 24 0.23 16.39 26.20
C GLY A 24 0.41 16.60 24.70
N ALA A 25 1.33 15.87 24.05
CA ALA A 25 1.64 16.02 22.62
C ALA A 25 0.42 15.79 21.72
N TRP A 26 -0.46 14.85 22.07
CA TRP A 26 -1.70 14.61 21.34
C TRP A 26 -2.63 15.83 21.38
N HIS A 27 -2.78 16.44 22.56
CA HIS A 27 -3.61 17.62 22.75
C HIS A 27 -3.05 18.81 21.97
N ASP A 28 -1.73 18.99 21.93
CA ASP A 28 -1.09 20.05 21.14
C ASP A 28 -1.41 19.92 19.65
N LEU A 29 -1.35 18.70 19.10
CA LEU A 29 -1.70 18.43 17.70
C LEU A 29 -3.18 18.74 17.42
N VAL A 30 -4.09 18.26 18.29
CA VAL A 30 -5.54 18.50 18.13
C VAL A 30 -5.86 19.98 18.24
N ASN A 31 -5.30 20.68 19.24
CA ASN A 31 -5.48 22.12 19.44
C ASN A 31 -4.92 22.93 18.25
N ALA A 32 -3.86 22.44 17.59
CA ALA A 32 -3.32 23.05 16.38
C ALA A 32 -4.21 22.83 15.13
N GLY A 33 -5.26 22.02 15.22
CA GLY A 33 -6.23 21.74 14.16
C GLY A 33 -6.11 20.36 13.53
N ALA A 34 -5.38 19.42 14.14
CA ALA A 34 -5.35 18.03 13.68
C ALA A 34 -6.69 17.33 13.90
N LYS A 35 -7.12 16.55 12.90
CA LYS A 35 -8.30 15.70 12.93
C LYS A 35 -7.88 14.29 13.32
N VAL A 36 -8.42 13.79 14.42
CA VAL A 36 -8.08 12.45 14.94
C VAL A 36 -8.73 11.37 14.09
N LEU A 37 -7.95 10.35 13.77
CA LEU A 37 -8.40 9.08 13.21
C LEU A 37 -8.24 7.96 14.25
N PRO A 38 -9.02 6.87 14.15
CA PRO A 38 -8.80 5.69 14.97
C PRO A 38 -7.37 5.16 14.82
N ALA A 39 -6.81 4.63 15.89
CA ALA A 39 -5.51 3.96 15.85
C ALA A 39 -5.55 2.79 14.84
N GLY A 40 -4.60 2.79 13.90
CA GLY A 40 -4.56 1.81 12.82
C GLY A 40 -4.10 2.38 11.49
N CYS A 41 -4.31 1.62 10.41
CA CYS A 41 -3.77 1.97 9.08
C CYS A 41 -4.50 3.15 8.41
N GLY A 42 -5.84 3.14 8.43
CA GLY A 42 -6.68 4.17 7.80
C GLY A 42 -6.24 4.55 6.37
N PRO A 43 -6.04 5.85 6.07
CA PRO A 43 -5.77 6.33 4.72
C PRO A 43 -4.45 5.83 4.14
N CYS A 44 -3.51 5.34 4.97
CA CYS A 44 -2.24 4.72 4.52
C CYS A 44 -2.48 3.55 3.54
N ILE A 45 -3.59 2.83 3.70
CA ILE A 45 -3.98 1.71 2.85
C ILE A 45 -5.17 2.03 1.93
N GLY A 46 -5.58 3.30 1.88
CA GLY A 46 -6.70 3.75 1.06
C GLY A 46 -8.06 3.49 1.67
N LEU A 47 -8.17 3.46 3.01
CA LEU A 47 -9.44 3.24 3.72
C LEU A 47 -9.78 4.38 4.70
N GLY A 48 -11.08 4.57 4.91
CA GLY A 48 -11.60 5.48 5.93
C GLY A 48 -11.50 6.96 5.56
N THR A 49 -11.41 7.80 6.58
CA THR A 49 -11.37 9.27 6.44
C THR A 49 -9.96 9.76 6.11
N GLY A 50 -9.87 10.85 5.33
CA GLY A 50 -8.59 11.48 4.96
C GLY A 50 -8.00 10.95 3.64
N LEU A 51 -8.83 10.32 2.79
CA LEU A 51 -8.43 9.94 1.44
C LEU A 51 -8.34 11.15 0.52
N LEU A 52 -7.31 11.15 -0.33
CA LEU A 52 -7.09 12.20 -1.33
C LEU A 52 -8.12 12.10 -2.44
N ARG A 53 -8.65 13.25 -2.85
CA ARG A 53 -9.54 13.41 -4.00
C ARG A 53 -8.76 13.80 -5.26
N ASP A 54 -9.45 13.81 -6.39
CA ASP A 54 -8.87 14.19 -7.67
C ASP A 54 -8.24 15.59 -7.61
N GLY A 55 -6.99 15.69 -8.06
CA GLY A 55 -6.23 16.94 -8.07
C GLY A 55 -5.69 17.40 -6.70
N GLU A 56 -5.99 16.68 -5.61
CA GLU A 56 -5.43 17.00 -4.30
C GLU A 56 -3.96 16.55 -4.16
N VAL A 57 -3.22 17.27 -3.33
CA VAL A 57 -1.85 16.94 -2.94
C VAL A 57 -1.84 16.51 -1.48
N GLY A 58 -1.34 15.30 -1.21
CA GLY A 58 -1.15 14.79 0.14
C GLY A 58 0.32 14.59 0.45
N ILE A 59 0.71 14.88 1.69
CA ILE A 59 2.02 14.51 2.26
C ILE A 59 1.78 13.73 3.55
N SER A 60 2.43 12.58 3.71
CA SER A 60 2.21 11.72 4.87
C SER A 60 3.49 11.09 5.41
N ALA A 61 3.45 10.70 6.68
CA ALA A 61 4.50 9.94 7.35
C ALA A 61 4.31 8.42 7.23
N THR A 62 3.67 7.99 6.14
CA THR A 62 3.53 6.57 5.79
C THR A 62 4.75 6.10 4.98
N ASN A 63 4.73 4.86 4.51
CA ASN A 63 5.85 4.25 3.79
C ASN A 63 5.61 4.04 2.29
N ARG A 64 4.41 4.34 1.77
CA ARG A 64 4.04 4.07 0.36
C ARG A 64 3.12 5.14 -0.19
N ASN A 65 3.40 5.58 -1.42
CA ASN A 65 2.64 6.59 -2.14
C ASN A 65 2.35 6.16 -3.59
N PHE A 66 2.09 4.86 -3.81
CA PHE A 66 1.70 4.39 -5.15
C PHE A 66 0.45 5.11 -5.66
N LYS A 67 0.31 5.21 -6.98
CA LYS A 67 -0.90 5.75 -7.61
C LYS A 67 -2.14 5.02 -7.09
N GLY A 68 -3.13 5.78 -6.61
CA GLY A 68 -4.37 5.25 -6.05
C GLY A 68 -4.25 4.63 -4.66
N ARG A 69 -3.07 4.69 -4.01
CA ARG A 69 -2.85 4.09 -2.69
C ARG A 69 -3.63 4.78 -1.58
N MET A 70 -3.66 6.11 -1.61
CA MET A 70 -4.23 6.94 -0.53
C MET A 70 -5.56 7.60 -0.94
N GLY A 71 -6.27 7.01 -1.92
CA GLY A 71 -7.48 7.59 -2.48
C GLY A 71 -7.41 7.63 -4.00
N SER A 72 -7.68 8.80 -4.58
CA SER A 72 -7.76 8.98 -6.02
C SER A 72 -6.44 8.62 -6.75
N PRO A 73 -6.51 7.92 -7.89
CA PRO A 73 -5.37 7.74 -8.79
C PRO A 73 -4.91 9.03 -9.49
N ASN A 74 -5.70 10.10 -9.39
CA ASN A 74 -5.40 11.43 -9.95
C ASN A 74 -4.85 12.40 -8.89
N ALA A 75 -4.64 11.95 -7.65
CA ALA A 75 -3.99 12.72 -6.59
C ALA A 75 -2.47 12.60 -6.64
N LEU A 76 -1.77 13.57 -6.05
CA LEU A 76 -0.32 13.51 -5.83
C LEU A 76 -0.02 13.19 -4.37
N ALA A 77 0.58 12.04 -4.11
CA ALA A 77 0.94 11.60 -2.77
C ALA A 77 2.46 11.65 -2.56
N TYR A 78 2.89 12.30 -1.49
CA TYR A 78 4.28 12.46 -1.08
C TYR A 78 4.53 11.83 0.29
N LEU A 79 5.74 11.35 0.51
CA LEU A 79 6.19 10.79 1.79
C LEU A 79 7.21 11.72 2.42
N ALA A 80 7.10 11.93 3.74
CA ALA A 80 8.07 12.68 4.51
C ALA A 80 8.06 12.27 5.98
N SER A 81 8.98 12.82 6.78
CA SER A 81 8.95 12.59 8.24
C SER A 81 7.75 13.27 8.89
N PRO A 82 7.31 12.82 10.10
CA PRO A 82 6.24 13.48 10.84
C PRO A 82 6.45 14.99 11.03
N ALA A 83 7.70 15.42 11.26
CA ALA A 83 8.04 16.83 11.41
C ALA A 83 7.78 17.64 10.13
N VAL A 84 8.16 17.11 8.96
CA VAL A 84 7.91 17.76 7.66
C VAL A 84 6.42 17.81 7.36
N VAL A 85 5.66 16.75 7.68
CA VAL A 85 4.19 16.74 7.52
C VAL A 85 3.55 17.83 8.39
N ALA A 86 3.92 17.92 9.66
CA ALA A 86 3.39 18.93 10.57
C ALA A 86 3.75 20.36 10.13
N ALA A 87 5.01 20.59 9.73
CA ALA A 87 5.46 21.87 9.19
C ALA A 87 4.69 22.25 7.92
N SER A 88 4.46 21.29 7.03
CA SER A 88 3.70 21.49 5.79
C SER A 88 2.24 21.81 6.07
N ALA A 89 1.64 21.18 7.10
CA ALA A 89 0.27 21.45 7.53
C ALA A 89 0.10 22.86 8.11
N ILE A 90 1.13 23.39 8.76
CA ILE A 90 1.18 24.80 9.21
C ILE A 90 1.37 25.73 8.00
N ALA A 91 2.23 25.36 7.05
CA ALA A 91 2.62 26.21 5.93
C ALA A 91 1.60 26.31 4.79
N GLY A 92 0.68 25.34 4.67
CA GLY A 92 -0.22 25.24 3.50
C GLY A 92 0.44 24.64 2.25
N LYS A 93 1.71 24.23 2.34
CA LYS A 93 2.53 23.70 1.25
C LYS A 93 3.67 22.87 1.82
N ILE A 94 4.30 22.02 1.00
CA ILE A 94 5.47 21.25 1.44
C ILE A 94 6.56 22.20 1.94
N ALA A 95 6.93 22.08 3.21
CA ALA A 95 7.79 23.03 3.90
C ALA A 95 8.82 22.35 4.82
N ASP A 96 9.98 23.00 4.94
CA ASP A 96 11.04 22.62 5.86
C ASP A 96 10.66 23.00 7.30
N PRO A 97 10.64 22.05 8.27
CA PRO A 97 10.43 22.33 9.69
C PRO A 97 11.32 23.41 10.28
N ALA A 98 12.55 23.57 9.76
CA ALA A 98 13.49 24.59 10.21
C ALA A 98 12.97 26.03 10.01
N THR A 99 11.96 26.22 9.16
CA THR A 99 11.28 27.51 8.96
C THR A 99 10.45 27.93 10.17
N PHE A 100 10.02 26.98 11.00
CA PHE A 100 9.09 27.20 12.12
C PHE A 100 9.75 27.08 13.50
N SER A 101 10.97 26.54 13.57
CA SER A 101 11.75 26.50 14.80
C SER A 101 13.25 26.66 14.51
N LYS A 102 13.90 27.61 15.20
CA LYS A 102 15.37 27.72 15.23
C LYS A 102 16.02 26.77 16.24
N SER A 103 15.23 26.02 16.99
CA SER A 103 15.69 25.21 18.12
C SER A 103 14.72 24.05 18.34
N PHE A 104 14.88 22.97 17.58
CA PHE A 104 14.46 21.67 18.08
C PHE A 104 15.46 21.31 19.18
N GLU A 105 15.15 21.67 20.43
CA GLU A 105 15.73 20.89 21.52
C GLU A 105 15.24 19.46 21.30
N HIS A 106 16.16 18.55 20.97
CA HIS A 106 15.84 17.13 20.90
C HIS A 106 15.20 16.76 22.23
N ALA A 107 13.89 16.51 22.23
CA ALA A 107 13.23 15.86 23.34
C ALA A 107 14.05 14.60 23.63
N SER A 108 14.70 14.56 24.79
CA SER A 108 15.45 13.40 25.20
C SER A 108 14.44 12.26 25.31
N TYR A 109 14.46 11.33 24.36
CA TYR A 109 13.64 10.13 24.44
C TYR A 109 13.99 9.45 25.77
N ALA A 110 13.03 9.45 26.69
CA ALA A 110 13.16 8.82 27.99
C ALA A 110 13.24 7.31 27.75
N GLU A 111 14.48 6.83 27.69
CA GLU A 111 14.88 5.43 27.50
C GLU A 111 14.72 4.83 26.09
N SER A 112 15.78 4.15 25.65
CA SER A 112 15.74 3.34 24.44
C SER A 112 14.91 2.07 24.70
N PRO A 113 13.98 1.69 23.82
CA PRO A 113 13.23 0.44 23.98
C PRO A 113 14.20 -0.74 24.03
N ARG A 114 14.04 -1.60 25.04
CA ARG A 114 14.79 -2.86 25.13
C ARG A 114 14.07 -3.93 24.32
N ILE A 115 14.66 -4.33 23.21
CA ILE A 115 14.17 -5.43 22.38
C ILE A 115 14.87 -6.72 22.84
N SER A 116 14.08 -7.74 23.17
CA SER A 116 14.57 -9.10 23.35
C SER A 116 14.03 -9.99 22.22
N ILE A 117 14.93 -10.71 21.56
CA ILE A 117 14.58 -11.68 20.52
C ILE A 117 14.58 -13.05 21.15
N VAL A 118 13.41 -13.71 21.18
CA VAL A 118 13.29 -15.13 21.54
C VAL A 118 13.23 -15.92 20.24
N SER A 119 14.36 -16.53 19.87
CA SER A 119 14.44 -17.40 18.70
C SER A 119 13.85 -18.77 19.05
N THR A 120 12.70 -19.10 18.47
CA THR A 120 12.22 -20.49 18.41
C THR A 120 12.81 -21.13 17.15
N GLN A 121 13.54 -22.23 17.35
CA GLN A 121 14.32 -22.88 16.30
C GLN A 121 13.49 -23.18 15.05
N THR A 122 14.01 -22.78 13.89
CA THR A 122 13.49 -23.16 12.58
C THR A 122 13.78 -24.64 12.30
N SER A 123 12.72 -25.41 12.07
CA SER A 123 12.80 -26.77 11.56
C SER A 123 13.55 -26.82 10.22
N ASN A 124 14.61 -27.64 10.13
CA ASN A 124 15.26 -27.99 8.88
C ASN A 124 14.27 -28.71 7.96
N LYS A 125 13.76 -28.03 6.93
CA LYS A 125 13.03 -28.67 5.84
C LYS A 125 14.04 -29.32 4.87
N PRO A 126 13.93 -30.62 4.57
CA PRO A 126 14.78 -31.27 3.59
C PRO A 126 14.49 -30.75 2.17
N ALA A 127 15.52 -30.71 1.34
CA ALA A 127 15.42 -30.31 -0.06
C ALA A 127 14.56 -31.31 -0.86
N VAL A 128 13.58 -30.79 -1.60
CA VAL A 128 12.69 -31.58 -2.44
C VAL A 128 13.45 -32.00 -3.71
N THR A 129 13.58 -33.31 -3.94
CA THR A 129 14.31 -33.93 -5.06
C THR A 129 13.41 -34.41 -6.22
N GLU A 130 12.09 -34.25 -6.11
CA GLU A 130 11.12 -34.66 -7.13
C GLU A 130 10.43 -33.43 -7.76
N ILE A 131 10.60 -33.25 -9.07
CA ILE A 131 9.84 -32.25 -9.84
C ILE A 131 8.49 -32.88 -10.20
N LYS A 132 7.51 -32.75 -9.29
CA LYS A 132 6.10 -33.01 -9.64
C LYS A 132 5.54 -31.78 -10.37
N PRO A 133 4.64 -31.96 -11.35
CA PRO A 133 3.87 -30.85 -11.89
C PRO A 133 3.25 -30.08 -10.73
N VAL A 134 3.57 -28.78 -10.61
CA VAL A 134 3.08 -27.93 -9.51
C VAL A 134 1.54 -27.89 -9.50
N ILE A 135 0.93 -28.03 -10.69
CA ILE A 135 -0.52 -28.03 -10.90
C ILE A 135 -0.86 -29.21 -11.82
N SER A 136 -1.72 -30.11 -11.34
CA SER A 136 -2.23 -31.24 -12.15
C SER A 136 -3.07 -30.72 -13.32
N GLY A 137 -2.85 -31.25 -14.52
CA GLY A 137 -3.60 -30.87 -15.72
C GLY A 137 -3.22 -29.49 -16.31
N PHE A 138 -2.14 -28.86 -15.83
CA PHE A 138 -1.62 -27.66 -16.48
C PHE A 138 -1.07 -28.01 -17.88
N PRO A 139 -1.47 -27.27 -18.94
CA PRO A 139 -1.13 -27.65 -20.31
C PRO A 139 0.37 -27.47 -20.59
N GLU A 140 0.92 -28.37 -21.42
CA GLU A 140 2.33 -28.30 -21.87
C GLU A 140 2.60 -27.12 -22.82
N SER A 141 1.56 -26.64 -23.51
CA SER A 141 1.64 -25.46 -24.37
C SER A 141 0.36 -24.65 -24.31
N ILE A 142 0.50 -23.32 -24.35
CA ILE A 142 -0.61 -22.37 -24.37
C ILE A 142 -0.43 -21.47 -25.59
N LYS A 143 -1.51 -21.28 -26.36
CA LYS A 143 -1.57 -20.32 -27.47
C LYS A 143 -2.81 -19.46 -27.27
N ALA A 144 -2.59 -18.18 -26.99
CA ALA A 144 -3.64 -17.20 -26.75
C ALA A 144 -3.17 -15.80 -27.15
N GLU A 145 -4.06 -14.82 -27.03
CA GLU A 145 -3.73 -13.41 -27.24
C GLU A 145 -2.84 -12.90 -26.09
N LEU A 146 -1.94 -11.96 -26.42
CA LEU A 146 -1.04 -11.36 -25.44
C LEU A 146 -1.58 -9.98 -25.03
N LEU A 147 -1.84 -9.81 -23.74
CA LEU A 147 -2.11 -8.50 -23.16
C LEU A 147 -0.82 -7.94 -22.58
N PHE A 148 -0.27 -6.90 -23.20
CA PHE A 148 1.00 -6.32 -22.78
C PHE A 148 0.83 -5.14 -21.82
N CYS A 149 1.27 -5.35 -20.58
CA CYS A 149 1.43 -4.33 -19.56
C CYS A 149 2.85 -3.76 -19.62
N HIS A 150 2.99 -2.63 -20.31
CA HIS A 150 4.29 -2.00 -20.57
C HIS A 150 4.97 -1.39 -19.34
N ALA A 151 4.27 -1.25 -18.21
CA ALA A 151 4.83 -0.64 -17.01
C ALA A 151 5.73 -1.60 -16.21
N ASP A 152 6.95 -1.16 -15.94
CA ASP A 152 7.79 -1.74 -14.89
C ASP A 152 7.28 -1.37 -13.50
N ASN A 153 7.64 -2.18 -12.50
CA ASN A 153 7.25 -2.00 -11.10
C ASN A 153 5.74 -1.94 -10.88
N LEU A 154 4.96 -2.61 -11.73
CA LEU A 154 3.51 -2.74 -11.53
C LEU A 154 3.25 -3.37 -10.16
N ASN A 155 2.71 -2.59 -9.23
CA ASN A 155 2.56 -3.00 -7.84
C ASN A 155 1.17 -3.60 -7.57
N THR A 156 1.01 -4.25 -6.43
CA THR A 156 -0.27 -4.88 -6.09
C THR A 156 -1.41 -3.89 -5.85
N ASP A 157 -1.16 -2.60 -5.60
CA ASP A 157 -2.24 -1.59 -5.56
C ASP A 157 -2.71 -1.21 -6.96
N ALA A 158 -1.83 -1.29 -7.96
CA ALA A 158 -2.17 -1.10 -9.36
C ALA A 158 -3.03 -2.27 -9.88
N ILE A 159 -2.69 -3.50 -9.45
CA ILE A 159 -3.37 -4.75 -9.84
C ILE A 159 -4.69 -4.95 -9.07
N TYR A 160 -4.70 -4.71 -7.75
CA TYR A 160 -5.88 -4.89 -6.90
C TYR A 160 -5.92 -3.78 -5.83
N PRO A 161 -6.78 -2.76 -6.01
CA PRO A 161 -6.75 -1.58 -5.15
C PRO A 161 -6.87 -1.87 -3.65
N GLY A 162 -6.13 -1.11 -2.83
CA GLY A 162 -6.15 -1.18 -1.35
C GLY A 162 -7.54 -1.19 -0.73
N LYS A 163 -8.47 -0.42 -1.30
CA LYS A 163 -9.84 -0.29 -0.82
C LYS A 163 -10.63 -1.60 -0.73
N TYR A 164 -10.23 -2.64 -1.46
CA TYR A 164 -10.90 -3.95 -1.45
C TYR A 164 -10.21 -4.99 -0.54
N THR A 165 -9.16 -4.60 0.21
CA THR A 165 -8.32 -5.55 0.96
C THR A 165 -9.08 -6.29 2.08
N TYR A 166 -10.06 -5.65 2.70
CA TYR A 166 -10.83 -6.20 3.83
C TYR A 166 -12.30 -6.41 3.48
N VAL A 167 -12.58 -6.67 2.21
CA VAL A 167 -13.91 -7.07 1.74
C VAL A 167 -13.87 -8.58 1.57
N ASP A 168 -14.15 -9.30 2.66
CA ASP A 168 -13.91 -10.76 2.76
C ASP A 168 -14.88 -11.60 1.91
N ASP A 169 -16.01 -11.02 1.49
CA ASP A 169 -17.07 -11.67 0.71
C ASP A 169 -17.00 -11.40 -0.79
N LEU A 170 -15.91 -10.77 -1.27
CA LEU A 170 -15.73 -10.47 -2.68
C LEU A 170 -15.57 -11.77 -3.50
N THR A 171 -16.53 -12.04 -4.38
CA THR A 171 -16.51 -13.23 -5.22
C THR A 171 -15.42 -13.13 -6.30
N PRO A 172 -14.99 -14.26 -6.91
CA PRO A 172 -14.08 -14.22 -8.05
C PRO A 172 -14.55 -13.30 -9.18
N ASP A 173 -15.83 -13.33 -9.53
CA ASP A 173 -16.40 -12.45 -10.56
C ASP A 173 -16.33 -10.97 -10.16
N GLN A 174 -16.46 -10.65 -8.87
CA GLN A 174 -16.27 -9.29 -8.38
C GLN A 174 -14.80 -8.88 -8.38
N MET A 175 -13.88 -9.79 -8.04
CA MET A 175 -12.43 -9.55 -8.11
C MET A 175 -12.00 -9.26 -9.55
N ALA A 176 -12.52 -10.03 -10.51
CA ALA A 176 -12.27 -9.84 -11.94
C ALA A 176 -12.70 -8.45 -12.44
N LYS A 177 -13.74 -7.85 -11.85
CA LYS A 177 -14.23 -6.51 -12.23
C LYS A 177 -13.37 -5.36 -11.70
N VAL A 178 -12.52 -5.60 -10.72
CA VAL A 178 -11.68 -4.56 -10.08
C VAL A 178 -10.18 -4.78 -10.33
N VAL A 179 -9.84 -5.84 -11.06
CA VAL A 179 -8.45 -6.13 -11.44
C VAL A 179 -7.93 -5.01 -12.34
N MET A 180 -6.69 -4.61 -12.11
CA MET A 180 -5.99 -3.53 -12.82
C MET A 180 -6.66 -2.15 -12.76
N GLU A 181 -7.67 -1.93 -11.91
CA GLU A 181 -8.46 -0.68 -11.87
C GLU A 181 -7.60 0.58 -11.70
N ASN A 182 -6.53 0.49 -10.89
CA ASN A 182 -5.62 1.61 -10.66
C ASN A 182 -4.54 1.76 -11.75
N TYR A 183 -4.31 0.71 -12.54
CA TYR A 183 -3.37 0.70 -13.66
C TYR A 183 -4.03 1.20 -14.96
N ASP A 184 -5.05 0.46 -15.42
CA ASP A 184 -5.84 0.72 -16.62
C ASP A 184 -7.31 0.36 -16.36
N PRO A 185 -8.19 1.36 -16.16
CA PRO A 185 -9.61 1.12 -15.93
C PRO A 185 -10.33 0.36 -17.07
N LYS A 186 -9.75 0.35 -18.29
CA LYS A 186 -10.32 -0.37 -19.43
C LYS A 186 -9.86 -1.81 -19.52
N PHE A 187 -8.95 -2.25 -18.65
CA PHE A 187 -8.40 -3.60 -18.68
C PHE A 187 -9.49 -4.67 -18.66
N VAL A 188 -10.53 -4.48 -17.86
CA VAL A 188 -11.67 -5.40 -17.73
C VAL A 188 -12.51 -5.52 -19.00
N ASP A 189 -12.46 -4.51 -19.88
CA ASP A 189 -13.13 -4.52 -21.18
C ASP A 189 -12.26 -5.21 -22.27
N LEU A 190 -10.95 -5.31 -22.02
CA LEU A 190 -9.97 -5.87 -22.95
C LEU A 190 -9.74 -7.37 -22.71
N VAL A 191 -9.70 -7.77 -21.44
CA VAL A 191 -9.31 -9.12 -21.04
C VAL A 191 -10.36 -10.16 -21.44
N GLN A 192 -9.89 -11.26 -22.02
CA GLN A 192 -10.71 -12.41 -22.36
C GLN A 192 -10.21 -13.68 -21.67
N GLN A 193 -11.12 -14.64 -21.52
CA GLN A 193 -10.79 -15.94 -20.95
C GLN A 193 -9.71 -16.63 -21.79
N GLY A 194 -8.58 -16.96 -21.16
CA GLY A 194 -7.47 -17.67 -21.79
C GLY A 194 -6.30 -16.79 -22.20
N ASP A 195 -6.43 -15.46 -22.14
CA ASP A 195 -5.34 -14.54 -22.49
C ASP A 195 -4.08 -14.77 -21.65
N ILE A 196 -2.95 -14.42 -22.24
CA ILE A 196 -1.65 -14.40 -21.56
C ILE A 196 -1.31 -12.95 -21.23
N LEU A 197 -1.11 -12.69 -19.94
CA LEU A 197 -0.64 -11.39 -19.48
C LEU A 197 0.88 -11.32 -19.60
N VAL A 198 1.38 -10.24 -20.18
CA VAL A 198 2.82 -10.00 -20.32
C VAL A 198 3.17 -8.68 -19.62
N GLY A 199 4.03 -8.73 -18.60
CA GLY A 199 4.46 -7.57 -17.82
C GLY A 199 5.94 -7.25 -17.97
N GLY A 200 6.32 -6.07 -17.48
CA GLY A 200 7.72 -5.63 -17.39
C GLY A 200 8.51 -6.28 -16.26
N PHE A 201 9.45 -5.55 -15.67
CA PHE A 201 10.26 -5.98 -14.53
C PHE A 201 9.59 -5.66 -13.19
N ASN A 202 9.89 -6.46 -12.17
CA ASN A 202 9.43 -6.31 -10.80
C ASN A 202 7.88 -6.27 -10.67
N PHE A 203 7.22 -7.15 -11.42
CA PHE A 203 5.77 -7.27 -11.43
C PHE A 203 5.24 -7.76 -10.08
N GLY A 204 4.14 -7.17 -9.62
CA GLY A 204 3.49 -7.50 -8.35
C GLY A 204 4.24 -6.98 -7.12
N SER A 205 4.99 -5.88 -7.23
CA SER A 205 5.69 -5.29 -6.07
C SER A 205 4.71 -4.72 -5.02
N GLY A 206 5.18 -4.46 -3.80
CA GLY A 206 4.38 -3.76 -2.78
C GLY A 206 3.70 -4.67 -1.75
N SER A 207 2.37 -4.61 -1.65
CA SER A 207 1.63 -5.32 -0.59
C SER A 207 1.56 -6.82 -0.84
N SER A 208 1.51 -7.61 0.23
CA SER A 208 1.50 -9.08 0.20
C SER A 208 0.15 -9.71 -0.18
N ARG A 209 -0.84 -8.90 -0.55
CA ARG A 209 -2.21 -9.32 -0.89
C ARG A 209 -2.18 -10.38 -1.98
N GLU A 210 -2.65 -11.59 -1.65
CA GLU A 210 -2.86 -12.66 -2.63
C GLU A 210 -3.94 -12.33 -3.65
N GLN A 211 -4.87 -11.44 -3.29
CA GLN A 211 -5.95 -10.96 -4.15
C GLN A 211 -5.43 -10.36 -5.46
N ALA A 212 -4.21 -9.80 -5.48
CA ALA A 212 -3.61 -9.33 -6.71
C ALA A 212 -3.36 -10.47 -7.72
N ALA A 213 -2.94 -11.65 -7.27
CA ALA A 213 -2.74 -12.81 -8.12
C ALA A 213 -4.07 -13.51 -8.44
N THR A 214 -4.94 -13.68 -7.44
CA THR A 214 -6.22 -14.38 -7.64
C THR A 214 -7.20 -13.57 -8.48
N ALA A 215 -7.17 -12.23 -8.45
CA ALA A 215 -7.98 -11.38 -9.32
C ALA A 215 -7.55 -11.50 -10.80
N ILE A 216 -6.25 -11.58 -11.08
CA ILE A 216 -5.73 -11.86 -12.43
C ILE A 216 -6.26 -13.21 -12.93
N LYS A 217 -6.17 -14.24 -12.08
CA LYS A 217 -6.71 -15.57 -12.39
C LYS A 217 -8.23 -15.55 -12.60
N ALA A 218 -8.97 -14.82 -11.77
CA ALA A 218 -10.41 -14.70 -11.87
C ALA A 218 -10.86 -13.96 -13.14
N ALA A 219 -10.02 -13.05 -13.66
CA ALA A 219 -10.23 -12.41 -14.96
C ALA A 219 -9.97 -13.32 -16.17
N GLY A 220 -9.60 -14.58 -15.93
CA GLY A 220 -9.43 -15.59 -16.98
C GLY A 220 -8.01 -15.74 -17.51
N ILE A 221 -7.03 -15.07 -16.89
CA ILE A 221 -5.61 -15.19 -17.27
C ILE A 221 -5.01 -16.43 -16.63
N ASN A 222 -4.53 -17.35 -17.47
CA ASN A 222 -3.96 -18.62 -17.03
C ASN A 222 -2.42 -18.61 -16.98
N LEU A 223 -1.80 -17.63 -17.64
CA LEU A 223 -0.35 -17.49 -17.69
C LEU A 223 0.04 -16.01 -17.66
N LEU A 224 0.97 -15.70 -16.78
CA LEU A 224 1.60 -14.38 -16.66
C LEU A 224 3.10 -14.53 -16.90
N LEU A 225 3.61 -13.80 -17.90
CA LEU A 225 5.03 -13.69 -18.22
C LEU A 225 5.53 -12.31 -17.81
N ALA A 226 6.68 -12.21 -17.17
CA ALA A 226 7.28 -10.93 -16.81
C ALA A 226 8.81 -11.03 -16.79
N GLY A 227 9.49 -9.89 -16.94
CA GLY A 227 10.95 -9.83 -16.85
C GLY A 227 11.47 -10.20 -15.47
N SER A 228 10.72 -9.85 -14.42
CA SER A 228 10.92 -10.35 -13.06
C SER A 228 9.66 -10.12 -12.21
N PHE A 229 9.58 -10.81 -11.08
CA PHE A 229 8.47 -10.72 -10.13
C PHE A 229 8.97 -10.35 -8.75
N SER A 230 8.12 -9.70 -7.96
CA SER A 230 8.35 -9.60 -6.52
C SER A 230 8.17 -10.98 -5.87
N GLU A 231 8.98 -11.33 -4.86
CA GLU A 231 8.97 -12.68 -4.27
C GLU A 231 7.62 -13.04 -3.63
N THR A 232 6.95 -12.08 -3.00
CA THR A 232 5.64 -12.36 -2.38
C THR A 232 4.57 -12.59 -3.43
N PHE A 233 4.53 -11.79 -4.49
CA PHE A 233 3.56 -11.98 -5.57
C PHE A 233 3.82 -13.27 -6.34
N LYS A 234 5.08 -13.58 -6.66
CA LYS A 234 5.48 -14.81 -7.36
C LYS A 234 5.01 -16.09 -6.65
N ARG A 235 4.99 -16.05 -5.31
CA ARG A 235 4.56 -17.17 -4.48
C ARG A 235 3.04 -17.34 -4.45
N ASN A 236 2.30 -16.22 -4.51
CA ASN A 236 0.85 -16.20 -4.46
C ASN A 236 0.24 -16.66 -5.79
#